data_AF-A0A936EQP2-F1
#
_entry.id   AF-A0A936EQP2-F1
#
_cell.length_a   1.000
_cell.length_b   1.000
_cell.length_c   1.000
_cell.angle_alpha   90.00
_cell.angle_beta   90.00
_cell.angle_gamma   90.00
#
_symmetry.space_group_name_H-M   'P 1'
#
loop_
_entity.id
_entity.type
_entity.pdbx_description
1 polymer ?
#
loop_
_entity_poly.entity_id
_entity_poly.type
_entity_poly.pdbx_seq_one_letter_code
_entity_poly.pdbx_strand_id
1 'polypeptide(L)'
;MRDSSSPEMPVATSAATSAPAASASAKSSKVTPRHGFMPLLLGLLAVTAWLGVQAWQLEQDRQQLLATQATMAPTLDKAGQLRRSLDLLAADTQRLADGGNGNARLLVDELRKRGITINPNSPPVQPAASATR
;
A
#
# COMPACT_ATOMS: atom_id res chain seq x y z
N MET A 1 21.71 -46.07 -6.30
CA MET A 1 22.66 -45.02 -6.71
C MET A 1 22.61 -43.92 -5.65
N ARG A 2 23.61 -43.68 -4.77
CA ARG A 2 25.07 -43.94 -4.86
C ARG A 2 25.64 -43.37 -6.18
N ASP A 3 26.64 -42.52 -6.19
CA ASP A 3 27.85 -42.42 -5.34
C ASP A 3 28.03 -40.98 -4.75
N SER A 4 28.83 -40.66 -3.74
CA SER A 4 30.23 -41.05 -3.42
C SER A 4 31.24 -40.57 -4.49
N SER A 5 32.48 -40.17 -4.21
CA SER A 5 33.16 -39.72 -2.98
C SER A 5 34.54 -39.15 -3.36
N SER A 6 34.96 -38.02 -2.76
CA SER A 6 36.38 -37.71 -2.43
C SER A 6 37.38 -37.58 -3.62
N PRO A 7 38.69 -37.32 -3.42
CA PRO A 7 39.45 -36.90 -2.21
C PRO A 7 40.01 -35.44 -2.37
N GLU A 8 40.71 -34.82 -1.43
CA GLU A 8 42.07 -35.15 -0.97
C GLU A 8 42.28 -35.08 0.55
N MET A 9 42.96 -36.11 1.06
CA MET A 9 43.87 -36.08 2.21
C MET A 9 45.29 -36.12 1.59
N PRO A 10 46.34 -35.57 2.23
CA PRO A 10 47.09 -36.43 3.17
C PRO A 10 47.83 -35.74 4.35
N VAL A 11 47.84 -36.44 5.50
CA VAL A 11 49.02 -36.73 6.37
C VAL A 11 49.80 -35.52 6.94
N ALA A 12 49.88 -35.28 8.26
CA ALA A 12 50.75 -35.96 9.26
C ALA A 12 50.58 -35.25 10.65
N THR A 13 51.12 -35.65 11.82
CA THR A 13 51.67 -36.93 12.36
C THR A 13 51.87 -36.76 13.89
N SER A 14 51.68 -37.84 14.67
CA SER A 14 51.97 -38.00 16.13
C SER A 14 51.18 -37.11 17.11
N ALA A 15 50.48 -37.62 18.14
CA ALA A 15 50.78 -38.66 19.14
C ALA A 15 51.77 -38.22 20.25
N ALA A 16 51.22 -37.78 21.38
CA ALA A 16 51.81 -37.97 22.71
C ALA A 16 50.76 -37.81 23.83
N THR A 17 50.45 -38.91 24.50
CA THR A 17 50.19 -39.05 25.94
C THR A 17 50.12 -37.78 26.80
N SER A 18 48.97 -37.54 27.44
CA SER A 18 48.87 -37.62 28.91
C SER A 18 47.44 -37.36 29.39
N ALA A 19 46.93 -38.24 30.26
CA ALA A 19 45.86 -37.86 31.17
C ALA A 19 46.42 -36.89 32.22
N PRO A 20 45.59 -36.00 32.75
CA PRO A 20 45.39 -36.10 34.19
C PRO A 20 43.91 -36.14 34.56
N ALA A 21 43.61 -36.98 35.56
CA ALA A 21 42.43 -36.78 36.38
C ALA A 21 42.58 -35.45 37.12
N ALA A 22 41.84 -34.44 36.70
CA ALA A 22 41.73 -33.16 37.38
C ALA A 22 40.27 -32.74 37.41
N SER A 23 39.63 -33.03 38.54
CA SER A 23 38.51 -32.31 39.14
C SER A 23 37.53 -31.59 38.19
N ALA A 24 36.26 -32.01 38.27
CA ALA A 24 35.13 -31.17 37.92
C ALA A 24 35.14 -29.91 38.81
N SER A 25 35.96 -28.92 38.44
CA SER A 25 35.95 -27.59 39.02
C SER A 25 34.72 -26.90 38.46
N ALA A 26 33.59 -27.16 39.12
CA ALA A 26 32.38 -26.38 39.00
C ALA A 26 32.78 -24.93 39.34
N LYS A 27 33.09 -24.15 38.30
CA LYS A 27 33.39 -22.74 38.40
C LYS A 27 32.13 -22.08 38.93
N SER A 28 32.07 -21.93 40.26
CA SER A 28 31.00 -21.26 40.96
C SER A 28 30.90 -19.85 40.37
N SER A 29 29.96 -19.68 39.46
CA SER A 29 29.67 -18.41 38.81
C SER A 29 29.14 -17.49 39.89
N LYS A 30 30.05 -16.68 40.47
CA LYS A 30 29.66 -15.63 41.41
C LYS A 30 28.61 -14.79 40.73
N VAL A 31 27.37 -14.90 41.19
CA VAL A 31 26.27 -14.04 40.78
C VAL A 31 26.56 -12.68 41.40
N THR A 32 27.37 -11.88 40.69
CA THR A 32 27.49 -10.46 40.99
C THR A 32 26.08 -9.88 40.98
N PRO A 33 25.65 -9.15 42.03
CA PRO A 33 24.32 -8.56 42.08
C PRO A 33 24.20 -7.50 40.97
N ARG A 34 23.76 -7.93 39.78
CA ARG A 34 23.59 -7.07 38.61
C ARG A 34 22.45 -6.10 38.88
N HIS A 35 22.78 -4.82 38.94
CA HIS A 35 21.83 -3.75 39.15
C HIS A 35 20.82 -3.72 37.98
N GLY A 36 19.59 -4.16 38.22
CA GLY A 36 18.53 -4.26 37.21
C GLY A 36 18.13 -2.93 36.57
N PHE A 37 18.58 -1.81 37.13
CA PHE A 37 18.36 -0.46 36.61
C PHE A 37 18.97 -0.24 35.21
N MET A 38 20.13 -0.82 34.90
CA MET A 38 20.80 -0.62 33.61
C MET A 38 19.98 -1.18 32.42
N PRO A 39 19.55 -2.46 32.41
CA PRO A 39 18.69 -2.97 31.35
C PRO A 39 17.29 -2.32 31.34
N LEU A 40 16.78 -1.87 32.49
CA LEU A 40 15.51 -1.15 32.58
C LEU A 40 15.58 0.22 31.88
N LEU A 41 16.65 0.99 32.13
CA LEU A 41 16.87 2.29 31.49
C LEU A 41 17.12 2.13 29.99
N LEU A 42 17.88 1.12 29.57
CA LEU A 42 18.09 0.81 28.15
C LEU A 42 16.77 0.40 27.46
N GLY A 43 15.93 -0.40 28.13
CA GLY A 43 14.61 -0.79 27.65
C GLY A 43 13.65 0.39 27.51
N LEU A 44 13.64 1.30 28.50
CA LEU A 44 12.86 2.54 28.44
C LEU A 44 13.27 3.38 27.23
N LEU A 45 14.57 3.54 26.99
CA LEU A 45 15.13 4.34 25.89
C LEU A 45 14.84 3.70 24.53
N ALA A 46 14.91 2.37 24.43
CA ALA A 46 14.50 1.63 23.23
C ALA A 46 13.00 1.82 22.93
N VAL A 47 12.14 1.78 23.94
CA VAL A 47 10.70 2.00 23.80
C VAL A 47 10.38 3.44 23.38
N THR A 48 11.02 4.46 23.98
CA THR A 48 10.78 5.85 23.57
C THR A 48 11.28 6.15 22.16
N ALA A 49 12.43 5.58 21.76
CA ALA A 49 12.91 5.66 20.38
C ALA A 49 11.94 4.97 19.40
N TRP A 50 11.41 3.80 19.75
CA TRP A 50 10.41 3.09 18.95
C TRP A 50 9.12 3.89 18.77
N LEU A 51 8.61 4.51 19.85
CA LEU A 51 7.44 5.40 19.79
C LEU A 51 7.69 6.62 18.90
N GLY A 52 8.91 7.18 18.91
CA GLY A 52 9.29 8.26 18.00
C GLY A 52 9.22 7.85 16.53
N VAL A 53 9.68 6.65 16.19
CA VAL A 53 9.59 6.09 14.82
C VAL A 53 8.13 5.84 14.43
N GLN A 54 7.30 5.31 15.33
CA GLN A 54 5.87 5.09 15.09
C GLN A 54 5.12 6.41 14.84
N ALA A 55 5.39 7.45 15.63
CA ALA A 55 4.82 8.78 15.43
C ALA A 55 5.25 9.40 14.09
N TRP A 56 6.50 9.19 13.67
CA TRP A 56 7.01 9.65 12.37
C TRP A 56 6.32 8.95 11.19
N GLN A 57 6.14 7.62 11.26
CA GLN A 57 5.45 6.86 10.20
C GLN A 57 4.00 7.33 10.02
N LEU A 58 3.26 7.54 11.11
CA LEU A 58 1.87 7.99 11.06
C LEU A 58 1.71 9.36 10.37
N GLU A 59 2.67 10.27 10.54
CA GLU A 59 2.67 11.56 9.85
C GLU A 59 3.04 11.43 8.36
N GLN A 60 3.91 10.48 7.99
CA GLN A 60 4.18 10.16 6.58
C GLN A 60 2.95 9.56 5.88
N ASP A 61 2.25 8.62 6.51
CA ASP A 61 1.03 8.02 5.98
C ASP A 61 -0.06 9.09 5.76
N ARG A 62 -0.21 10.02 6.73
CA ARG A 62 -1.10 11.16 6.60
C ARG A 62 -0.77 12.03 5.38
N GLN A 63 0.51 12.31 5.14
CA GLN A 63 0.95 13.11 4.00
C GLN A 63 0.71 12.38 2.66
N GLN A 64 0.88 11.05 2.61
CA GLN A 64 0.55 10.24 1.43
C GLN A 64 -0.95 10.25 1.10
N LEU A 65 -1.82 10.16 2.12
CA LEU A 65 -3.27 10.27 1.96
C LEU A 65 -3.70 11.65 1.44
N LEU A 66 -3.07 12.73 1.93
CA LEU A 66 -3.32 14.08 1.43
C LEU A 66 -2.81 14.28 -0.02
N ALA A 67 -1.64 13.73 -0.37
CA ALA A 67 -1.09 13.81 -1.73
C ALA A 67 -1.93 13.03 -2.75
N THR A 68 -2.42 11.83 -2.39
CA THR A 68 -3.32 11.05 -3.25
C THR A 68 -4.67 11.74 -3.41
N GLN A 69 -5.25 12.32 -2.34
CA GLN A 69 -6.47 13.12 -2.43
C GLN A 69 -6.29 14.36 -3.35
N ALA A 70 -5.18 15.08 -3.23
CA ALA A 70 -4.86 16.22 -4.11
C ALA A 70 -4.72 15.79 -5.59
N THR A 71 -4.31 14.56 -5.86
CA THR A 71 -4.22 13.98 -7.22
C THR A 71 -5.60 13.65 -7.81
N MET A 72 -6.62 13.40 -6.98
CA MET A 72 -7.98 13.09 -7.44
C MET A 72 -8.78 14.34 -7.85
N ALA A 73 -8.56 15.49 -7.20
CA ALA A 73 -9.25 16.75 -7.50
C ALA A 73 -9.24 17.15 -9.00
N PRO A 74 -8.09 17.27 -9.69
CA PRO A 74 -8.08 17.63 -11.11
C PRO A 74 -8.69 16.55 -12.02
N THR A 75 -8.76 15.29 -11.56
CA THR A 75 -9.41 14.19 -12.30
C THR A 75 -10.93 14.33 -12.22
N LEU A 76 -11.47 14.70 -11.06
CA LEU A 76 -12.90 14.97 -10.87
C LEU A 76 -13.36 16.19 -11.68
N ASP A 77 -12.57 17.27 -11.71
CA ASP A 77 -12.87 18.45 -12.53
C ASP A 77 -12.90 18.12 -14.03
N LYS A 78 -11.90 17.37 -14.52
CA LYS A 78 -11.86 16.88 -15.91
C LYS A 78 -13.04 15.97 -16.24
N ALA A 79 -13.39 15.04 -15.34
CA ALA A 79 -14.56 14.19 -15.51
C ALA A 79 -15.86 15.00 -15.54
N GLY A 80 -15.99 16.04 -14.70
CA GLY A 80 -17.11 16.98 -14.72
C GLY A 80 -17.19 17.79 -16.02
N GLN A 81 -16.06 18.25 -16.56
CA GLN A 81 -16.01 18.95 -17.83
C GLN A 81 -16.36 18.03 -19.02
N LEU A 82 -15.82 16.80 -19.05
CA LEU A 82 -16.17 15.78 -20.03
C LEU A 82 -17.67 15.42 -19.97
N ARG A 83 -18.25 15.31 -18.77
CA ARG A 83 -19.68 15.07 -18.62
C ARG A 83 -20.50 16.19 -19.25
N ARG A 84 -20.18 17.46 -18.95
CA ARG A 84 -20.87 18.61 -19.55
C ARG A 84 -20.76 18.63 -21.08
N SER A 85 -19.61 18.26 -21.67
CA SER A 85 -19.49 18.20 -23.13
C SER A 85 -20.31 17.08 -23.75
N LEU A 86 -20.40 15.92 -23.09
CA LEU A 86 -21.27 14.82 -23.50
C LEU A 86 -22.76 15.17 -23.37
N ASP A 87 -23.16 15.83 -22.28
CA ASP A 87 -24.54 16.29 -22.06
C ASP A 87 -24.97 17.29 -23.16
N LEU A 88 -24.09 18.22 -23.55
CA LEU A 88 -24.33 19.15 -24.67
C LEU A 88 -24.46 18.43 -26.01
N LEU A 89 -23.53 17.52 -26.35
CA LEU A 89 -23.57 16.73 -27.58
C LEU A 89 -24.85 15.87 -27.66
N ALA A 90 -25.28 15.31 -26.53
CA ALA A 90 -26.52 14.54 -26.43
C ALA A 90 -27.75 15.44 -26.65
N ALA A 91 -27.80 16.63 -26.05
CA ALA A 91 -28.89 17.58 -26.24
C ALA A 91 -29.00 18.09 -27.69
N ASP A 92 -27.88 18.38 -28.35
CA ASP A 92 -27.86 18.77 -29.76
C ASP A 92 -28.24 17.62 -30.69
N THR A 93 -27.78 16.39 -30.41
CA THR A 93 -28.20 15.20 -31.16
C THR A 93 -29.70 14.93 -31.02
N GLN A 94 -30.25 15.10 -29.82
CA GLN A 94 -31.70 15.01 -29.58
C GLN A 94 -32.47 16.08 -30.35
N ARG A 95 -32.01 17.35 -30.32
CA ARG A 95 -32.62 18.43 -31.12
C ARG A 95 -32.59 18.15 -32.63
N LEU A 96 -31.53 17.55 -33.15
CA LEU A 96 -31.44 17.13 -34.56
C LEU A 96 -32.41 15.97 -34.85
N ALA A 97 -32.55 15.00 -33.94
CA ALA A 97 -33.50 13.88 -34.07
C ALA A 97 -34.96 14.34 -34.02
N ASP A 98 -35.27 15.33 -33.18
CA ASP A 98 -36.58 15.98 -33.08
C ASP A 98 -36.87 16.86 -34.30
N GLY A 99 -35.86 17.55 -34.83
CA GLY A 99 -35.89 18.31 -36.09
C GLY A 99 -35.97 17.46 -37.37
N GLY A 100 -36.16 16.14 -37.24
CA GLY A 100 -36.40 15.24 -38.38
C GLY A 100 -35.17 14.60 -39.01
N ASN A 101 -33.97 14.76 -38.43
CA ASN A 101 -32.77 14.10 -38.92
C ASN A 101 -32.79 12.59 -38.62
N GLY A 102 -33.01 11.77 -39.65
CA GLY A 102 -33.12 10.31 -39.53
C GLY A 102 -31.88 9.62 -38.96
N ASN A 103 -30.68 10.13 -39.23
CA ASN A 103 -29.44 9.58 -38.67
C ASN A 103 -29.37 9.84 -37.17
N ALA A 104 -29.70 11.05 -36.71
CA ALA A 104 -29.70 11.38 -35.29
C ALA A 104 -30.73 10.55 -34.50
N ARG A 105 -31.90 10.26 -35.08
CA ARG A 105 -32.90 9.35 -34.48
C ARG A 105 -32.34 7.95 -34.24
N LEU A 106 -31.67 7.36 -35.22
CA LEU A 106 -31.06 6.04 -35.07
C LEU A 106 -30.03 6.01 -33.92
N LEU A 107 -29.24 7.07 -33.73
CA LEU A 107 -28.32 7.17 -32.60
C LEU A 107 -29.06 7.27 -31.25
N VAL A 108 -30.11 8.07 -31.16
CA VAL A 108 -30.93 8.20 -29.94
C VAL A 108 -31.62 6.88 -29.60
N ASP A 109 -32.14 6.16 -30.59
CA ASP A 109 -32.79 4.85 -30.40
C ASP A 109 -31.79 3.78 -29.93
N GLU A 110 -30.57 3.73 -30.47
CA GLU A 110 -29.52 2.83 -30.00
C GLU A 110 -29.04 3.18 -28.58
N LEU A 111 -28.95 4.47 -28.22
CA LEU A 111 -28.64 4.89 -26.86
C LEU A 111 -29.76 4.51 -25.87
N ARG A 112 -31.03 4.69 -26.27
CA ARG A 112 -32.21 4.28 -25.51
C ARG A 112 -32.26 2.76 -25.31
N LYS A 113 -31.93 1.95 -26.33
CA LYS A 113 -31.79 0.48 -26.22
C LYS A 113 -30.71 0.07 -25.21
N ARG A 114 -29.65 0.86 -25.06
CA ARG A 114 -28.57 0.67 -24.06
C ARG A 114 -28.92 1.22 -22.67
N GLY A 115 -30.17 1.66 -22.45
CA GLY A 115 -30.64 2.22 -21.18
C GLY A 115 -30.26 3.69 -20.95
N ILE A 116 -29.60 4.34 -21.91
CA ILE A 116 -29.18 5.74 -21.82
C ILE A 116 -30.31 6.62 -22.35
N THR A 117 -31.15 7.14 -21.46
CA THR A 117 -32.21 8.09 -21.83
C THR A 117 -31.65 9.51 -21.87
N ILE A 118 -31.50 10.07 -23.07
CA ILE A 118 -31.17 11.48 -23.25
C ILE A 118 -32.40 12.32 -22.88
N ASN A 119 -32.25 13.19 -21.88
CA ASN A 119 -33.25 14.19 -21.51
C ASN A 119 -32.66 15.59 -21.76
N PRO A 120 -33.05 16.29 -22.84
CA PRO A 120 -32.44 17.57 -23.23
C PRO A 120 -32.77 18.72 -22.26
N ASN A 121 -33.73 18.51 -21.35
CA ASN A 121 -34.14 19.46 -20.31
C ASN A 121 -33.81 18.99 -18.88
N SER A 122 -33.07 17.88 -18.70
CA SER A 122 -32.61 17.50 -17.36
C SER A 122 -31.54 18.50 -16.88
N PRO A 123 -31.67 19.08 -15.68
CA PRO A 123 -30.61 19.90 -15.10
C PRO A 123 -29.29 19.12 -15.07
N PRO A 124 -28.14 19.76 -15.35
CA PRO A 124 -26.85 19.08 -15.32
C PRO A 124 -26.66 18.46 -13.93
N VAL A 125 -26.45 17.14 -13.90
CA VAL A 125 -26.38 16.37 -12.67
C VAL A 125 -25.07 16.75 -11.95
N GLN A 126 -25.19 17.72 -11.05
CA GLN A 126 -24.09 18.20 -10.24
C GLN A 126 -23.48 17.01 -9.47
N PRO A 127 -22.16 16.78 -9.56
CA PRO A 127 -21.52 15.73 -8.78
C PRO A 127 -21.77 16.01 -7.29
N ALA A 128 -22.04 14.96 -6.52
CA ALA A 128 -22.53 15.06 -5.15
C ALA A 128 -21.52 15.74 -4.22
N ALA A 129 -21.64 17.06 -4.10
CA ALA A 129 -20.93 17.90 -3.13
C ALA A 129 -21.50 17.71 -1.71
N SER A 130 -21.47 16.47 -1.21
CA SER A 130 -21.91 16.10 0.16
C SER A 130 -21.63 14.61 0.49
N ALA A 131 -20.45 14.10 0.13
CA ALA A 131 -19.86 12.94 0.83
C ALA A 131 -19.09 13.43 2.07
N THR A 132 -19.76 14.21 2.93
CA THR A 132 -19.22 14.72 4.19
C THR A 132 -19.58 13.75 5.31
N ARG A 133 -18.63 12.91 5.73
CA ARG A 133 -18.48 12.53 7.14
C ARG A 133 -17.08 11.99 7.44
#